data_AF-A0A2D7HYW0-F1
#
_entry.id   AF-A0A2D7HYW0-F1
#
_cell.length_a   1.000
_cell.length_b   1.000
_cell.length_c   1.000
_cell.angle_alpha   90.00
_cell.angle_beta   90.00
_cell.angle_gamma   90.00
#
_symmetry.space_group_name_H-M   'P 1'
#
loop_
_entity.id
_entity.type
_entity.pdbx_description
1 polymer ?
#
loop_
_entity_poly.entity_id
_entity_poly.type
_entity_poly.pdbx_seq_one_letter_code
_entity_poly.pdbx_strand_id
1 'polypeptide(L)'
;MKVLKRIIAIAFLVAVWVMGWHFVGAHNEVVRLDYGMERFYELPFWQALLGAASMGGALIGLPMLFMLFRSRLISRHYRKQAEQLEEEIHELRNLPLAEAKEVSAEVSV
;
A
#
# COMPACT_ATOMS: atom_id res chain seq x y z
N MET A 1 3.62 26.73 9.38
CA MET A 1 2.74 25.52 9.49
C MET A 1 3.49 24.18 9.55
N LYS A 2 4.54 23.94 8.73
CA LYS A 2 5.25 22.64 8.71
C LYS A 2 5.97 22.30 10.03
N VAL A 3 6.53 23.32 10.71
CA VAL A 3 7.21 23.15 12.01
C VAL A 3 6.24 22.81 13.14
N LEU A 4 5.09 23.49 13.21
CA LEU A 4 4.04 23.20 14.19
C LEU A 4 3.53 21.75 14.06
N LYS A 5 3.29 21.28 12.83
CA LYS A 5 2.90 19.88 12.59
C LYS A 5 3.97 18.89 13.05
N ARG A 6 5.27 19.21 12.88
CA ARG A 6 6.38 18.38 13.36
C ARG A 6 6.44 18.34 14.88
N ILE A 7 6.27 19.48 15.55
CA ILE A 7 6.26 19.54 17.02
C ILE A 7 5.09 18.72 17.58
N ILE A 8 3.90 18.86 17.00
CA ILE A 8 2.73 18.06 17.41
C ILE A 8 2.99 16.57 17.20
N ALA A 9 3.57 16.18 16.06
CA ALA A 9 3.90 14.78 15.79
C ALA A 9 4.93 14.23 16.78
N ILE A 10 5.97 15.02 17.11
CA ILE A 10 6.98 14.62 18.10
C ILE A 10 6.37 14.51 19.49
N ALA A 11 5.57 15.50 19.91
CA ALA A 11 4.89 15.49 21.21
C ALA A 11 3.94 14.29 21.34
N PHE A 12 3.20 13.98 20.28
CA PHE A 12 2.34 12.80 20.23
C PHE A 12 3.16 11.51 20.35
N LEU A 13 4.28 11.40 19.63
CA LEU A 13 5.13 10.22 19.69
C LEU A 13 5.73 10.02 21.09
N VAL A 14 6.19 11.09 21.72
CA VAL A 14 6.68 11.07 23.11
C VAL A 14 5.55 10.69 24.06
N ALA A 15 4.34 11.21 23.89
CA ALA A 15 3.20 10.86 24.72
C ALA A 15 2.85 9.37 24.60
N VAL A 16 2.80 8.82 23.39
CA VAL A 16 2.58 7.38 23.15
C VAL A 16 3.69 6.54 23.80
N TRP A 17 4.94 6.99 23.69
CA TRP A 17 6.07 6.30 24.31
C TRP A 17 5.97 6.24 25.82
N VAL A 18 5.73 7.38 26.48
CA VAL A 18 5.60 7.46 27.94
C VAL A 18 4.38 6.67 28.42
N MET A 19 3.24 6.78 27.72
CA MET A 19 2.03 6.03 28.02
C MET A 19 2.29 4.52 27.92
N GLY A 20 2.96 4.08 26.85
CA GLY A 20 3.32 2.68 26.65
C GLY A 20 4.26 2.15 27.73
N TRP A 21 5.26 2.93 28.13
CA TRP A 21 6.18 2.54 29.21
C TRP A 21 5.46 2.38 30.54
N HIS A 22 4.64 3.36 30.92
CA HIS A 22 3.91 3.33 32.18
C HIS A 22 2.89 2.18 32.24
N PHE A 23 2.27 1.89 31.09
CA PHE A 23 1.29 0.84 30.94
C PHE A 23 1.87 -0.57 31.10
N VAL A 24 3.06 -0.81 30.52
CA VAL A 24 3.81 -2.06 30.68
C VAL A 24 4.18 -2.28 32.15
N GLY A 25 4.59 -1.23 32.87
CA GLY A 25 4.93 -1.33 34.28
C GLY A 25 3.71 -1.54 35.20
N ALA A 26 2.56 -0.96 34.86
CA ALA A 26 1.36 -0.99 35.71
C ALA A 26 0.53 -2.29 35.57
N HIS A 27 0.68 -3.03 34.47
CA HIS A 27 -0.17 -4.17 34.16
C HIS A 27 0.66 -5.41 33.83
N ASN A 28 1.49 -5.82 34.79
CA ASN A 28 2.27 -7.05 34.71
C ASN A 28 1.44 -8.29 35.12
N GLU A 29 0.17 -8.34 34.72
CA GLU A 29 -0.66 -9.51 34.94
C GLU A 29 -0.21 -10.62 33.99
N VAL A 30 0.20 -11.74 34.59
CA VAL A 30 0.75 -12.89 33.88
C VAL A 30 -0.40 -13.76 33.42
N VAL A 31 -0.42 -14.11 32.13
CA VAL A 31 -1.41 -15.02 31.56
C VAL A 31 -0.70 -16.27 31.10
N ARG A 32 -1.31 -17.42 31.40
CA ARG A 32 -0.86 -18.72 30.90
C ARG A 32 -1.50 -18.97 29.56
N LEU A 33 -0.69 -19.02 28.51
CA LEU A 33 -1.14 -19.39 27.17
C LEU A 33 -1.04 -20.90 27.02
N ASP A 34 -2.16 -21.53 26.67
CA ASP A 34 -2.22 -22.96 26.37
C ASP A 34 -2.07 -23.16 24.85
N TYR A 35 -0.94 -23.74 24.45
CA TYR A 35 -0.64 -24.07 23.05
C TYR A 35 -0.85 -25.56 22.75
N GLY A 36 -1.76 -26.23 23.48
CA GLY A 36 -2.25 -27.58 23.20
C GLY A 36 -1.28 -28.71 23.53
N MET A 37 0.01 -28.58 23.18
CA MET A 37 1.08 -29.53 23.52
C MET A 37 2.00 -28.94 24.61
N GLU A 38 1.57 -29.05 25.87
CA GLU A 38 2.40 -29.10 27.09
C GLU A 38 3.33 -27.93 27.46
N ARG A 39 3.40 -26.82 26.71
CA ARG A 39 4.24 -25.66 27.09
C ARG A 39 3.41 -24.49 27.61
N PHE A 40 3.35 -24.38 28.93
CA PHE A 40 2.89 -23.18 29.61
C PHE A 40 3.97 -22.10 29.51
N TYR A 41 3.70 -21.07 28.71
CA TYR A 41 4.47 -19.84 28.76
C TYR A 41 3.70 -18.82 29.60
N GLU A 42 4.33 -18.42 30.70
CA GLU A 42 3.88 -17.30 31.53
C GLU A 42 4.39 -16.01 30.88
N LEU A 43 3.48 -15.32 30.18
CA LEU A 43 3.77 -14.07 29.50
C LEU A 43 2.88 -12.95 30.05
N PRO A 44 3.39 -11.71 30.14
CA PRO A 44 2.54 -10.58 30.47
C PRO A 44 1.40 -10.44 29.46
N PHE A 45 0.18 -10.20 29.93
CA PHE A 45 -1.03 -10.11 29.11
C PHE A 45 -0.86 -9.18 27.90
N TRP A 46 -0.21 -8.03 28.09
CA TRP A 46 0.02 -7.07 27.01
C TRP A 46 0.90 -7.59 25.89
N GLN A 47 1.89 -8.43 26.20
CA GLN A 47 2.72 -9.06 25.18
C GLN A 47 1.90 -10.07 24.38
N ALA A 48 1.05 -10.85 25.05
CA ALA A 48 0.13 -11.78 24.38
C ALA A 48 -0.85 -11.02 23.46
N LEU A 49 -1.43 -9.92 23.95
CA LEU A 49 -2.38 -9.09 23.19
C LEU A 49 -1.71 -8.42 21.99
N LEU A 50 -0.53 -7.82 22.17
CA LEU A 50 0.25 -7.24 21.08
C LEU A 50 0.68 -8.30 20.07
N GLY A 51 1.09 -9.47 20.53
CA GLY A 51 1.41 -10.62 19.68
C GLY A 51 0.23 -11.02 18.81
N ALA A 52 -0.94 -11.25 19.42
CA ALA A 52 -2.16 -11.61 18.70
C ALA A 52 -2.61 -10.51 17.71
N ALA A 53 -2.59 -9.25 18.13
CA ALA A 53 -2.94 -8.12 17.29
C ALA A 53 -1.96 -7.95 16.12
N SER A 54 -0.66 -8.09 16.38
CA SER A 54 0.38 -8.00 15.34
C SER A 54 0.27 -9.14 14.33
N MET A 55 -0.06 -10.35 14.79
CA MET A 55 -0.22 -11.51 13.92
C MET A 55 -1.48 -11.38 13.04
N GLY A 56 -2.63 -11.02 13.63
CA GLY A 56 -3.85 -10.75 12.85
C GLY A 56 -3.68 -9.55 11.89
N GLY A 57 -3.02 -8.49 12.36
CA GLY A 57 -2.68 -7.31 11.59
C GLY A 57 -1.73 -7.62 10.43
N ALA A 58 -0.72 -8.47 10.63
CA ALA A 58 0.17 -8.91 9.56
C ALA A 58 -0.55 -9.77 8.53
N LEU A 59 -1.44 -10.66 8.98
CA LEU A 59 -2.18 -11.58 8.10
C LEU A 59 -3.06 -10.84 7.10
N ILE A 60 -3.66 -9.72 7.51
CA ILE A 60 -4.53 -8.89 6.66
C ILE A 60 -3.75 -7.73 6.01
N GLY A 61 -2.85 -7.11 6.77
CA GLY A 61 -2.13 -5.91 6.36
C GLY A 61 -1.09 -6.16 5.27
N LEU A 62 -0.35 -7.28 5.35
CA LEU A 62 0.64 -7.62 4.32
C LEU A 62 0.04 -7.83 2.93
N PRO A 63 -1.02 -8.65 2.73
CA PRO A 63 -1.60 -8.80 1.40
C PRO A 63 -2.25 -7.50 0.90
N MET A 64 -2.84 -6.69 1.78
CA MET A 64 -3.41 -5.40 1.41
C MET A 64 -2.32 -4.42 0.94
N LEU A 65 -1.21 -4.31 1.67
CA LEU A 65 -0.07 -3.48 1.27
C LEU A 65 0.52 -3.97 -0.06
N PHE A 66 0.67 -5.28 -0.23
CA PHE A 66 1.16 -5.86 -1.47
C PHE A 66 0.25 -5.52 -2.66
N MET A 67 -1.08 -5.59 -2.49
CA MET A 67 -2.05 -5.17 -3.52
C MET A 67 -1.91 -3.69 -3.87
N LEU A 68 -1.74 -2.81 -2.89
CA LEU A 68 -1.54 -1.38 -3.13
C LEU A 68 -0.23 -1.10 -3.88
N PHE A 69 0.85 -1.78 -3.52
CA PHE A 69 2.13 -1.70 -4.23
C PHE A 69 1.99 -2.17 -5.67
N ARG A 70 1.33 -3.32 -5.88
CA ARG A 70 1.07 -3.87 -7.21
C ARG A 70 0.22 -2.93 -8.07
N SER A 71 -0.86 -2.39 -7.51
CA SER A 71 -1.73 -1.42 -8.19
C SER A 71 -0.95 -0.19 -8.64
N ARG A 72 -0.06 0.33 -7.80
CA ARG A 72 0.81 1.45 -8.17
C ARG A 72 1.74 1.11 -9.33
N LEU A 73 2.36 -0.06 -9.34
CA LEU A 73 3.23 -0.48 -10.45
C LEU A 73 2.45 -0.63 -11.76
N ILE A 74 1.27 -1.26 -11.69
CA ILE A 74 0.38 -1.44 -12.83
C ILE A 74 -0.07 -0.09 -13.40
N SER A 75 -0.46 0.86 -12.53
CA SER A 75 -0.89 2.21 -12.97
C SER A 75 0.22 2.96 -13.73
N ARG A 76 1.49 2.77 -13.33
CA ARG A 76 2.63 3.36 -14.04
C ARG A 76 2.83 2.75 -15.42
N HIS A 77 2.60 1.44 -15.54
CA HIS A 77 2.70 0.75 -16.82
C HIS A 77 1.59 1.19 -17.79
N TYR A 78 0.34 1.24 -17.33
CA TYR A 78 -0.79 1.67 -18.15
C TYR A 78 -0.67 3.12 -18.62
N ARG A 79 -0.11 4.02 -17.80
CA ARG A 79 0.16 5.39 -18.24
C ARG A 79 1.10 5.46 -19.45
N LYS A 80 2.17 4.66 -19.44
CA LYS A 80 3.11 4.60 -20.58
C LYS A 80 2.47 4.02 -21.84
N GLN A 81 1.66 2.97 -21.68
CA GLN A 81 0.94 2.39 -22.81
C GLN A 81 -0.10 3.36 -23.40
N ALA A 82 -0.77 4.13 -22.54
CA ALA A 82 -1.70 5.17 -22.98
C ALA A 82 -1.00 6.27 -23.78
N GLU A 83 0.17 6.75 -23.32
CA GLU A 83 0.98 7.73 -24.04
C GLU A 83 1.41 7.21 -25.43
N GLN A 84 1.85 5.95 -25.52
CA GLN A 84 2.22 5.32 -26.80
C GLN A 84 1.03 5.18 -27.76
N LEU A 85 -0.13 4.76 -27.25
CA LEU A 85 -1.35 4.68 -28.06
C LEU A 85 -1.83 6.05 -28.54
N GLU A 86 -1.67 7.09 -27.72
CA GLU A 86 -1.97 8.47 -28.14
C GLU A 86 -1.04 8.94 -29.27
N GLU A 87 0.25 8.60 -29.23
CA GLU A 87 1.20 8.88 -30.31
C GLU A 87 0.83 8.16 -31.61
N GLU A 88 0.54 6.85 -31.54
CA GLU A 88 0.09 6.06 -32.70
C GLU A 88 -1.18 6.65 -33.32
N ILE A 89 -2.16 7.06 -32.51
CA ILE A 89 -3.38 7.71 -32.99
C ILE A 89 -3.06 9.07 -33.64
N HIS A 90 -2.12 9.83 -33.10
CA HIS A 90 -1.68 11.10 -33.70
C HIS A 90 -0.99 10.90 -35.04
N GLU A 91 -0.13 9.89 -35.18
CA GLU A 91 0.47 9.52 -36.46
C GLU A 91 -0.58 9.09 -37.48
N LEU A 92 -1.50 8.19 -37.09
CA LEU A 92 -2.58 7.74 -37.96
C LEU A 92 -3.51 8.87 -38.41
N ARG A 93 -3.69 9.88 -37.57
CA ARG A 93 -4.50 11.07 -37.91
C ARG A 93 -3.78 12.02 -38.86
N ASN A 94 -2.44 12.04 -38.82
CA ASN A 94 -1.61 12.87 -39.68
C ASN A 94 -1.14 12.14 -40.94
N LEU A 95 -1.49 10.85 -41.10
CA LEU A 95 -1.34 10.16 -42.38
C LEU A 95 -2.03 10.99 -43.46
N PRO A 96 -1.33 11.27 -44.58
CA PRO A 96 -1.90 12.06 -45.64
C PRO A 96 -3.10 11.32 -46.21
N LEU A 97 -4.30 11.78 -45.84
CA LEU A 97 -5.58 11.41 -46.45
C LEU A 97 -5.58 11.57 -47.99
N ALA A 98 -4.54 12.21 -48.54
CA ALA A 98 -4.25 12.31 -49.97
C ALA A 98 -4.03 10.94 -50.64
N GLU A 99 -3.35 9.99 -49.98
CA GLU A 99 -3.05 8.67 -50.57
C GLU A 99 -4.31 7.80 -50.67
N ALA A 100 -5.21 7.90 -49.69
CA ALA A 100 -6.53 7.26 -49.75
C ALA A 100 -7.45 7.86 -50.84
N LYS A 101 -7.27 9.15 -51.16
CA LYS A 101 -8.04 9.82 -52.22
C LYS A 101 -7.56 9.45 -53.61
N GLU A 102 -6.25 9.32 -53.83
CA GLU A 102 -5.67 8.89 -55.11
C GLU A 102 -6.00 7.44 -55.44
N VAL A 103 -5.89 6.51 -54.48
CA VAL A 103 -6.26 5.10 -54.69
C VAL A 103 -7.76 4.94 -54.98
N SER A 104 -8.63 5.75 -54.37
CA SER A 104 -10.07 5.74 -54.69
C SER A 104 -10.39 6.25 -56.10
N ALA A 105 -9.54 7.13 -56.64
CA ALA A 105 -9.68 7.70 -57.97
C ALA A 105 -9.16 6.74 -59.08
N GLU A 106 -8.14 5.93 -58.79
CA GLU A 106 -7.62 4.91 -59.72
C GLU A 106 -8.55 3.68 -59.83
N VAL A 107 -9.23 3.29 -58.76
CA VAL A 107 -10.13 2.11 -58.74
C VAL A 107 -11.51 2.41 -59.37
N SER A 108 -11.80 3.68 -59.67
CA SER A 108 -13.05 4.12 -60.31
C SER A 108 -12.93 4.39 -61.82
N VAL A 109 -11.79 4.05 -62.43
CA VAL A 109 -11.55 4.03 -63.89
C VAL A 109 -11.52 2.59 -64.39
#